data_AF-A0A7S4GE85-F1
#
_entry.id   AF-A0A7S4GE85-F1
#
_cell.length_a   1.000
_cell.length_b   1.000
_cell.length_c   1.000
_cell.angle_alpha   90.00
_cell.angle_beta   90.00
_cell.angle_gamma   90.00
#
_symmetry.space_group_name_H-M   'P 1'
#
loop_
_entity.id
_entity.type
_entity.pdbx_description
1 polymer ?
#
loop_
_entity_poly.entity_id
_entity_poly.type
_entity_poly.pdbx_seq_one_letter_code
_entity_poly.pdbx_strand_id
1 'polypeptide(L)'
;GMYVPEYLPPLTVEALRAWHALDFPLLAAEVLHLFMYADISKAELQQICVDAFKSFDAPEVLPVVRVDRFMVLELMHGPTLAFKDVGQQILGRLIDLFLRRQNATATVVVETSGDTGPAAIAGVQGLHNVQVFCLYPRGRVSPLQEKQMTTCD
;
A
#
# COMPACT_ATOMS: atom_id res chain seq x y z
N GLY A 1 23.15 2.21 1.76
CA GLY A 1 22.42 3.14 2.65
C GLY A 1 20.93 3.03 2.38
N MET A 2 20.10 3.81 3.07
CA MET A 2 18.68 3.94 2.75
C MET A 2 18.45 5.25 1.99
N TYR A 3 17.58 5.22 0.97
CA TYR A 3 17.13 6.47 0.33
C TYR A 3 16.25 7.24 1.30
N VAL A 4 16.51 8.54 1.38
CA VAL A 4 15.71 9.52 2.10
C VAL A 4 15.57 10.75 1.20
N PRO A 5 14.48 11.51 1.29
CA PRO A 5 14.38 12.76 0.55
C PRO A 5 15.45 13.74 1.05
N GLU A 6 16.04 14.51 0.14
CA GLU A 6 17.05 15.52 0.49
C GLU A 6 16.46 16.62 1.39
N TYR A 7 15.18 16.92 1.21
CA TYR A 7 14.41 17.86 2.03
C TYR A 7 13.00 17.32 2.31
N LEU A 8 12.44 17.70 3.45
CA LEU A 8 11.03 17.44 3.75
C LEU A 8 10.18 18.55 3.11
N PRO A 9 9.19 18.21 2.25
CA PRO A 9 8.30 19.20 1.66
C PRO A 9 7.57 20.01 2.73
N PRO A 10 7.49 21.34 2.61
CA PRO A 10 6.76 22.17 3.56
C PRO A 10 5.26 21.91 3.45
N LEU A 11 4.58 21.85 4.60
CA LEU A 11 3.13 21.70 4.67
C LEU A 11 2.52 22.90 5.39
N THR A 12 1.60 23.60 4.71
CA THR A 12 0.96 24.80 5.26
C THR A 12 -0.30 24.44 6.06
N VAL A 13 -0.71 25.34 6.95
CA VAL A 13 -1.96 25.19 7.71
C VAL A 13 -3.17 25.22 6.76
N GLU A 14 -3.09 26.01 5.70
CA GLU A 14 -4.11 26.09 4.65
C GLU A 14 -4.27 24.75 3.93
N ALA A 15 -3.15 24.08 3.61
CA ALA A 15 -3.17 22.74 3.01
C ALA A 15 -3.81 21.73 3.97
N LEU A 16 -3.41 21.72 5.24
CA LEU A 16 -3.99 20.83 6.26
C LEU A 16 -5.51 21.04 6.42
N ARG A 17 -5.98 22.28 6.41
CA ARG A 17 -7.42 22.60 6.46
C ARG A 17 -8.16 22.11 5.23
N ALA A 18 -7.57 22.25 4.04
CA ALA A 18 -8.15 21.72 2.82
C ALA A 18 -8.22 20.19 2.83
N TRP A 19 -7.18 19.53 3.34
CA TRP A 19 -7.07 18.08 3.40
C TRP A 19 -8.00 17.42 4.40
N HIS A 20 -8.46 18.14 5.43
CA HIS A 20 -9.43 17.64 6.40
C HIS A 20 -10.73 17.12 5.76
N ALA A 21 -11.12 17.65 4.61
CA ALA A 21 -12.35 17.24 3.92
C ALA A 21 -12.16 16.04 2.96
N LEU A 22 -10.92 15.57 2.79
CA LEU A 22 -10.62 14.47 1.87
C LEU A 22 -10.89 13.12 2.53
N ASP A 23 -11.34 12.16 1.74
CA ASP A 23 -11.29 10.76 2.12
C ASP A 23 -9.83 10.25 2.13
N PHE A 24 -9.63 9.08 2.72
CA PHE A 24 -8.30 8.53 2.90
C PHE A 24 -7.52 8.31 1.59
N PRO A 25 -8.11 7.76 0.51
CA PRO A 25 -7.40 7.60 -0.77
C PRO A 25 -6.91 8.92 -1.36
N LEU A 26 -7.74 9.97 -1.33
CA LEU A 26 -7.35 11.27 -1.88
C LEU A 26 -6.32 11.96 -0.98
N LEU A 27 -6.44 11.84 0.34
CA LEU A 27 -5.43 12.32 1.28
C LEU A 27 -4.08 11.64 1.06
N ALA A 28 -4.06 10.31 0.87
CA ALA A 28 -2.84 9.57 0.57
C ALA A 28 -2.17 10.08 -0.71
N ALA A 29 -2.96 10.37 -1.76
CA ALA A 29 -2.44 10.93 -2.99
C ALA A 29 -1.85 12.33 -2.80
N GLU A 30 -2.46 13.21 -2.00
CA GLU A 30 -1.90 14.53 -1.68
C GLU A 30 -0.54 14.40 -0.99
N VAL A 31 -0.45 13.56 0.05
CA VAL A 31 0.77 13.34 0.83
C VAL A 31 1.88 12.76 -0.04
N LEU A 32 1.58 11.72 -0.83
CA LEU A 32 2.56 11.08 -1.70
C LEU A 32 3.03 12.02 -2.82
N HIS A 33 2.13 12.85 -3.37
CA HIS A 33 2.49 13.79 -4.44
C HIS A 33 3.53 14.83 -3.98
N LEU A 34 3.57 15.19 -2.69
CA LEU A 34 4.62 16.06 -2.16
C LEU A 34 6.04 15.52 -2.42
N PHE A 35 6.20 14.20 -2.48
CA PHE A 35 7.49 13.53 -2.68
C PHE A 35 7.72 13.07 -4.12
N MET A 36 6.68 13.02 -4.95
CA MET A 36 6.71 12.38 -6.27
C MET A 36 6.26 13.30 -7.42
N TYR A 37 6.05 14.59 -7.15
CA TYR A 37 5.47 15.55 -8.11
C TYR A 37 6.20 15.64 -9.46
N ALA A 38 7.49 15.30 -9.51
CA ALA A 38 8.29 15.34 -10.73
C ALA A 38 8.08 14.11 -11.63
N ASP A 39 7.67 12.98 -11.05
CA ASP A 39 7.67 11.67 -11.72
C ASP A 39 6.25 11.18 -12.06
N ILE A 40 5.23 11.63 -11.33
CA ILE A 40 3.85 11.20 -11.51
C ILE A 40 2.90 12.38 -11.35
N SER A 41 1.89 12.48 -12.24
CA SER A 41 0.87 13.50 -12.09
C SER A 41 -0.03 13.19 -10.89
N LYS A 42 -0.55 14.24 -10.25
CA LYS A 42 -1.51 14.11 -9.16
C LYS A 42 -2.74 13.26 -9.52
N ALA A 43 -3.25 13.40 -10.75
CA ALA A 43 -4.40 12.64 -11.22
C ALA A 43 -4.09 11.13 -11.34
N GLU A 44 -2.92 10.77 -11.86
CA GLU A 44 -2.48 9.37 -11.90
C GLU A 44 -2.31 8.79 -10.49
N LEU A 45 -1.74 9.58 -9.57
CA LEU A 45 -1.52 9.13 -8.20
C LEU A 45 -2.84 8.97 -7.42
N GLN A 46 -3.82 9.86 -7.64
CA GLN A 46 -5.18 9.71 -7.12
C GLN A 46 -5.82 8.42 -7.60
N GLN A 47 -5.73 8.12 -8.91
CA GLN A 47 -6.27 6.89 -9.46
C GLN A 47 -5.62 5.65 -8.81
N ILE A 48 -4.29 5.66 -8.65
CA ILE A 48 -3.56 4.58 -7.96
C ILE A 48 -4.05 4.39 -6.53
N CYS A 49 -4.19 5.47 -5.75
CA CYS A 49 -4.62 5.37 -4.36
C CYS A 49 -6.07 4.87 -4.26
N VAL A 50 -6.98 5.40 -5.09
CA VAL A 50 -8.37 4.94 -5.16
C VAL A 50 -8.43 3.45 -5.51
N ASP A 51 -7.66 3.00 -6.49
CA ASP A 51 -7.63 1.59 -6.88
C ASP A 51 -6.96 0.69 -5.84
N ALA A 52 -5.96 1.19 -5.11
CA ALA A 52 -5.28 0.47 -4.04
C ALA A 52 -6.21 0.19 -2.86
N PHE A 53 -7.02 1.18 -2.47
CA PHE A 53 -7.87 1.07 -1.28
C PHE A 53 -9.24 0.44 -1.54
N LYS A 54 -9.61 0.11 -2.79
CA LYS A 54 -10.82 -0.69 -3.11
C LYS A 54 -10.83 -2.08 -2.48
N SER A 55 -9.65 -2.63 -2.17
CA SER A 55 -9.50 -3.94 -1.54
C SER A 55 -9.68 -3.92 -0.02
N PHE A 56 -9.96 -2.75 0.57
CA PHE A 56 -10.17 -2.60 2.00
C PHE A 56 -11.66 -2.73 2.35
N ASP A 57 -11.97 -3.57 3.33
CA ASP A 57 -13.33 -3.86 3.81
C ASP A 57 -13.75 -2.90 4.94
N ALA A 58 -13.54 -1.61 4.73
CA ALA A 58 -13.97 -0.55 5.65
C ALA A 58 -14.27 0.74 4.87
N PRO A 59 -15.43 1.40 5.07
CA PRO A 59 -15.76 2.63 4.36
C PRO A 59 -14.75 3.77 4.54
N GLU A 60 -14.16 3.87 5.74
CA GLU A 60 -13.13 4.86 6.07
C GLU A 60 -11.72 4.42 5.68
N VAL A 61 -11.56 3.19 5.15
CA VAL A 61 -10.30 2.48 4.90
C VAL A 61 -9.53 2.16 6.19
N LEU A 62 -9.20 3.19 6.98
CA LEU A 62 -8.45 3.10 8.25
C LEU A 62 -9.22 3.82 9.38
N PRO A 63 -10.30 3.22 9.92
CA PRO A 63 -11.13 3.86 10.92
C PRO A 63 -10.36 4.05 12.25
N VAL A 64 -10.69 5.14 12.95
CA VAL A 64 -10.22 5.39 14.31
C VAL A 64 -11.35 5.11 15.29
N VAL A 65 -11.24 4.01 16.04
CA VAL A 65 -12.28 3.55 16.96
C VAL A 65 -11.93 3.90 18.40
N ARG A 66 -12.94 4.15 19.23
CA ARG A 66 -12.76 4.38 20.67
C ARG A 66 -12.90 3.07 21.45
N VAL A 67 -11.89 2.73 22.24
CA VAL A 67 -11.89 1.60 23.17
C VAL A 67 -11.64 2.14 24.58
N ASP A 68 -12.71 2.24 25.37
CA ASP A 68 -12.74 2.91 26.68
C ASP A 68 -12.22 4.36 26.64
N ARG A 69 -10.98 4.55 27.10
CA ARG A 69 -10.25 5.83 27.14
C ARG A 69 -9.22 5.97 26.02
N PHE A 70 -9.07 4.95 25.18
CA PHE A 70 -8.10 4.89 24.10
C PHE A 70 -8.76 5.12 22.75
N MET A 71 -8.00 5.69 21.82
CA MET A 71 -8.32 5.70 20.40
C MET A 71 -7.40 4.68 19.72
N VAL A 72 -7.96 3.82 18.88
CA VAL A 72 -7.25 2.77 18.15
C VAL A 72 -7.42 3.03 16.66
N LEU A 73 -6.32 3.17 15.94
CA LEU A 73 -6.31 3.24 14.48
C LEU A 73 -6.26 1.81 13.94
N GLU A 74 -7.32 1.41 13.26
CA GLU A 74 -7.44 0.08 12.69
C GLU A 74 -6.78 0.03 11.31
N LEU A 75 -5.68 -0.73 11.19
CA LEU A 75 -4.88 -0.86 9.96
C LEU A 75 -5.03 -2.23 9.29
N MET A 76 -6.00 -3.02 9.72
CA MET A 76 -6.14 -4.44 9.36
C MET A 76 -7.38 -4.72 8.51
N HIS A 77 -7.92 -3.72 7.83
CA HIS A 77 -9.08 -3.87 6.95
C HIS A 77 -8.70 -4.15 5.48
N GLY A 78 -7.40 -4.25 5.19
CA GLY A 78 -6.89 -4.63 3.87
C GLY A 78 -7.05 -6.13 3.58
N PRO A 79 -6.72 -6.57 2.35
CA PRO A 79 -6.97 -7.93 1.87
C PRO A 79 -6.25 -9.03 2.65
N THR A 80 -5.21 -8.68 3.41
CA THR A 80 -4.41 -9.64 4.19
C THR A 80 -4.57 -9.47 5.69
N LEU A 81 -5.44 -8.56 6.12
CA LEU A 81 -5.74 -8.27 7.52
C LEU A 81 -4.52 -7.75 8.30
N ALA A 82 -3.61 -7.06 7.62
CA ALA A 82 -2.40 -6.54 8.21
C ALA A 82 -2.08 -5.12 7.71
N PHE A 83 -1.46 -4.31 8.57
CA PHE A 83 -1.08 -2.93 8.26
C PHE A 83 -0.17 -2.78 7.03
N LYS A 84 0.51 -3.85 6.64
CA LYS A 84 1.40 -3.87 5.46
C LYS A 84 0.62 -3.60 4.17
N ASP A 85 -0.67 -3.92 4.15
CA ASP A 85 -1.56 -3.67 3.01
C ASP A 85 -1.60 -2.18 2.62
N VAL A 86 -1.54 -1.27 3.61
CA VAL A 86 -1.62 0.19 3.36
C VAL A 86 -0.53 0.65 2.40
N GLY A 87 0.69 0.14 2.56
CA GLY A 87 1.81 0.46 1.67
C GLY A 87 1.91 -0.46 0.46
N GLN A 88 1.75 -1.77 0.65
CA GLN A 88 2.00 -2.76 -0.42
C GLN A 88 1.00 -2.64 -1.58
N GLN A 89 -0.26 -2.29 -1.31
CA GLN A 89 -1.27 -2.09 -2.35
C GLN A 89 -0.95 -0.91 -3.28
N ILE A 90 -0.41 0.18 -2.74
CA ILE A 90 0.05 1.34 -3.52
C ILE A 90 1.36 0.99 -4.25
N LEU A 91 2.32 0.38 -3.53
CA LEU A 91 3.65 0.08 -4.06
C LEU A 91 3.59 -0.82 -5.30
N GLY A 92 2.79 -1.89 -5.28
CA GLY A 92 2.65 -2.78 -6.44
C GLY A 92 2.18 -2.04 -7.68
N ARG A 93 1.16 -1.17 -7.55
CA ARG A 93 0.61 -0.35 -8.64
C ARG A 93 1.61 0.70 -9.15
N LEU A 94 2.39 1.31 -8.27
CA LEU A 94 3.46 2.23 -8.66
C LEU A 94 4.56 1.51 -9.45
N ILE A 95 5.00 0.34 -8.99
CA ILE A 95 5.98 -0.49 -9.70
C ILE A 95 5.45 -0.85 -11.09
N ASP A 96 4.22 -1.34 -11.19
CA ASP A 96 3.60 -1.69 -12.47
C ASP A 96 3.50 -0.49 -13.43
N LEU A 97 3.07 0.68 -12.93
CA LEU A 97 3.04 1.92 -13.70
C LEU A 97 4.41 2.27 -14.29
N PHE A 98 5.45 2.30 -13.46
CA PHE A 98 6.78 2.72 -13.91
C PHE A 98 7.44 1.68 -14.82
N LEU A 99 7.19 0.38 -14.60
CA LEU A 99 7.64 -0.67 -15.51
C LEU A 99 6.95 -0.58 -16.87
N ARG A 100 5.64 -0.32 -16.89
CA ARG A 100 4.89 -0.10 -18.13
C ARG A 100 5.42 1.09 -18.94
N ARG A 101 5.72 2.21 -18.28
CA ARG A 101 6.33 3.39 -18.93
C ARG A 101 7.71 3.11 -19.54
N GLN A 102 8.44 2.16 -18.96
CA GLN A 102 9.76 1.74 -19.43
C GLN A 102 9.70 0.56 -20.41
N ASN A 103 8.51 0.05 -20.74
CA ASN A 103 8.32 -1.20 -21.48
C ASN A 103 9.14 -2.37 -20.90
N ALA A 104 9.14 -2.48 -19.57
CA ALA A 104 9.94 -3.41 -18.80
C ALA A 104 9.05 -4.34 -17.95
N THR A 105 9.65 -5.39 -17.41
CA THR A 105 9.04 -6.29 -16.42
C THR A 105 10.01 -6.53 -15.27
N ALA A 106 9.48 -6.89 -14.09
CA ALA A 106 10.29 -7.23 -12.93
C ALA A 106 9.77 -8.48 -12.23
N THR A 107 10.70 -9.21 -11.60
CA THR A 107 10.39 -10.29 -10.67
C THR A 107 10.89 -9.89 -9.29
N VAL A 108 9.98 -9.80 -8.33
CA VAL A 108 10.27 -9.49 -6.93
C VAL A 108 10.38 -10.80 -6.16
N VAL A 109 11.50 -10.98 -5.44
CA VAL A 109 11.67 -12.11 -4.53
C VAL A 109 11.53 -11.59 -3.10
N VAL A 110 10.57 -12.13 -2.36
CA VAL A 110 10.25 -11.72 -0.98
C VAL A 110 10.48 -12.91 -0.05
N GLU A 111 11.33 -12.74 0.96
CA GLU A 111 11.36 -13.65 2.10
C GLU A 111 10.39 -13.16 3.18
N THR A 112 9.65 -14.07 3.79
CA THR A 112 8.77 -13.73 4.92
C THR A 112 8.78 -14.78 6.03
N SER A 113 8.52 -14.31 7.25
CA SER A 113 8.17 -15.13 8.40
C SER A 113 6.69 -14.99 8.80
N GLY A 114 5.87 -14.29 8.01
CA GLY A 114 4.47 -14.00 8.34
C GLY A 114 3.79 -13.10 7.31
N ASP A 115 3.24 -11.95 7.74
CA ASP A 115 2.30 -11.16 6.91
C ASP A 115 2.92 -10.43 5.70
N THR A 116 4.25 -10.27 5.64
CA THR A 116 4.87 -9.54 4.51
C THR A 116 4.64 -10.27 3.19
N GLY A 117 4.68 -11.61 3.20
CA GLY A 117 4.43 -12.42 2.01
C GLY A 117 3.02 -12.22 1.44
N PRO A 118 1.96 -12.48 2.23
CA PRO A 118 0.58 -12.19 1.83
C PRO A 118 0.42 -10.79 1.27
N ALA A 119 0.88 -9.75 1.98
CA ALA A 119 0.67 -8.36 1.57
C ALA A 119 1.39 -8.03 0.25
N ALA A 120 2.59 -8.57 0.03
CA ALA A 120 3.30 -8.42 -1.24
C ALA A 120 2.60 -9.15 -2.40
N ILE A 121 2.09 -10.36 -2.16
CA ILE A 121 1.32 -11.14 -3.15
C ILE A 121 0.04 -10.40 -3.53
N ALA A 122 -0.76 -10.00 -2.54
CA ALA A 122 -1.98 -9.23 -2.74
C ALA A 122 -1.72 -7.87 -3.42
N GLY A 123 -0.56 -7.25 -3.16
CA GLY A 123 -0.18 -5.95 -3.73
C GLY A 123 0.10 -5.99 -5.23
N VAL A 124 0.49 -7.15 -5.76
CA VAL A 124 0.79 -7.34 -7.19
C VAL A 124 -0.23 -8.20 -7.93
N GLN A 125 -1.25 -8.70 -7.23
CA GLN A 125 -2.28 -9.56 -7.82
C GLN A 125 -3.02 -8.82 -8.95
N GLY A 126 -3.09 -9.44 -10.12
CA GLY A 126 -3.74 -8.86 -11.31
C GLY A 126 -2.90 -7.81 -12.06
N LEU A 127 -1.69 -7.49 -11.60
CA LEU A 127 -0.76 -6.61 -12.33
C LEU A 127 -0.02 -7.39 -13.41
N HIS A 128 0.42 -6.70 -14.47
CA HIS A 128 0.94 -7.36 -15.67
C HIS A 128 2.46 -7.30 -15.79
N ASN A 129 3.08 -6.23 -15.28
CA ASN A 129 4.50 -5.97 -15.46
C ASN A 129 5.36 -6.44 -14.28
N VAL A 130 4.74 -6.92 -13.19
CA VAL A 130 5.44 -7.39 -11.98
C VAL A 130 4.98 -8.78 -11.58
N GLN A 131 5.94 -9.65 -11.26
CA GLN A 131 5.71 -10.96 -10.67
C GLN A 131 6.33 -11.03 -9.29
N VAL A 132 5.79 -11.84 -8.40
CA VAL A 132 6.34 -12.05 -7.05
C VAL A 132 6.55 -13.53 -6.76
N PHE A 133 7.72 -13.85 -6.21
CA PHE A 133 8.02 -15.15 -5.61
C PHE A 133 8.21 -14.95 -4.12
N CYS A 134 7.34 -15.57 -3.32
CA CYS A 134 7.44 -15.50 -1.87
C CYS A 134 8.06 -16.78 -1.31
N LEU A 135 9.15 -16.63 -0.56
CA LEU A 135 9.83 -17.67 0.19
C LEU A 135 9.42 -17.56 1.65
N TYR A 136 8.93 -18.65 2.23
CA TYR A 136 8.62 -18.72 3.65
C TYR A 136 9.10 -20.05 4.25
N PRO A 137 9.48 -20.06 5.54
CA PRO A 137 9.93 -21.27 6.21
C PRO A 137 8.75 -22.23 6.43
N ARG A 138 8.84 -23.42 5.84
CA ARG A 138 7.81 -24.46 5.95
C ARG A 138 7.49 -24.78 7.41
N GLY A 139 6.19 -24.76 7.77
CA GLY A 139 5.72 -25.06 9.12
C GLY A 139 6.09 -24.02 10.18
N ARG A 140 6.55 -22.83 9.78
CA ARG A 140 6.96 -21.74 10.68
C ARG A 140 6.14 -20.45 10.48
N VAL A 141 5.15 -20.49 9.60
CA VAL A 141 4.12 -19.45 9.43
C VAL A 141 2.79 -19.98 9.96
N SER A 142 1.87 -19.09 10.33
CA SER A 142 0.54 -19.53 10.76
C SER A 142 -0.25 -20.15 9.59
N PRO A 143 -1.20 -21.07 9.85
CA PRO A 143 -2.03 -21.64 8.80
C PRO A 143 -2.84 -20.59 8.01
N LEU A 144 -3.22 -19.48 8.63
CA LEU A 144 -3.91 -18.39 7.94
C LEU A 144 -2.98 -17.69 6.95
N GLN A 145 -1.79 -17.30 7.39
CA GLN A 145 -0.79 -16.65 6.53
C GLN A 145 -0.34 -17.58 5.39
N GLU A 146 -0.15 -18.87 5.65
CA GLU A 146 0.21 -19.85 4.61
C GLU A 146 -0.88 -19.93 3.53
N LYS A 147 -2.16 -19.99 3.92
CA LYS A 147 -3.28 -19.98 2.98
C LYS A 147 -3.34 -18.68 2.18
N GLN A 148 -3.21 -17.53 2.84
CA GLN A 148 -3.14 -16.23 2.16
C GLN A 148 -1.98 -16.11 1.15
N MET A 149 -0.95 -16.96 1.22
CA MET A 149 0.12 -17.02 0.21
C MET A 149 -0.10 -18.07 -0.88
N THR A 150 -0.84 -19.14 -0.58
CA THR A 150 -0.90 -20.35 -1.42
C THR A 150 -2.25 -20.61 -2.07
N THR A 151 -3.27 -19.79 -1.78
CA THR A 151 -4.62 -19.90 -2.34
C THR A 151 -5.05 -18.57 -2.98
N CYS A 152 -4.15 -17.96 -3.77
CA CYS A 152 -4.32 -16.62 -4.35
C CYS A 152 -4.90 -16.65 -5.77
N ASP A 153 -5.34 -17.82 -6.24
CA ASP A 153 -5.87 -18.07 -7.58
C ASP A 153 -7.37 -17.72 -7.70
#